data_AF-A0A7Y8WN35-F1
#
_entry.id   AF-A0A7Y8WN35-F1
#
_cell.length_a   1.000
_cell.length_b   1.000
_cell.length_c   1.000
_cell.angle_alpha   90.00
_cell.angle_beta   90.00
_cell.angle_gamma   90.00
#
_symmetry.space_group_name_H-M   'P 1'
#
loop_
_entity.id
_entity.type
_entity.pdbx_description
1 polymer ?
#
loop_
_entity_poly.entity_id
_entity_poly.type
_entity_poly.pdbx_seq_one_letter_code
_entity_poly.pdbx_strand_id
1 'polypeptide(L)'
;MLKAINEEYQGNGISRSTFKRMIIKAKELGIVTIYETERKNGSQTSNLYSFNRFPQSEPPKAEKLNHPKETNNLLKTNITKTTKRNEAPFELDHTFVSEKIPQTFVQLVKYFFSDAKTIEEYWHMVQIAAFRFECHQHTDDVLSIAIQSFKQLVRKLKSTKNVAKPIAFFFGILTNKLKELYLKQLPENGYESKPLRYLLGNGEVMYYDWMHWEE
;
A
#
# COMPACT_ATOMS: atom_id res chain seq x y z
N MET A 1 23.83 -26.88 -8.26
CA MET A 1 23.45 -25.45 -8.21
C MET A 1 21.95 -25.24 -7.95
N LEU A 2 21.04 -25.68 -8.82
CA LEU A 2 19.58 -25.47 -8.63
C LEU A 2 19.01 -26.07 -7.33
N LYS A 3 19.57 -27.19 -6.86
CA LYS A 3 19.23 -27.77 -5.56
C LYS A 3 19.66 -26.87 -4.40
N ALA A 4 20.89 -26.34 -4.46
CA ALA A 4 21.45 -25.42 -3.46
C ALA A 4 20.75 -24.05 -3.43
N ILE A 5 20.19 -23.59 -4.55
CA ILE A 5 19.42 -22.33 -4.62
C ILE A 5 18.06 -22.46 -3.91
N ASN A 6 17.47 -23.65 -3.93
CA ASN A 6 16.18 -23.94 -3.33
C ASN A 6 16.31 -24.52 -1.91
N GLU A 7 17.54 -24.66 -1.43
CA GLU A 7 17.83 -25.08 -0.06
C GLU A 7 17.53 -23.92 0.88
N GLU A 8 16.76 -24.15 1.93
CA GLU A 8 16.35 -23.09 2.84
C GLU A 8 17.55 -22.61 3.64
N TYR A 9 17.93 -21.35 3.42
CA TYR A 9 18.86 -20.65 4.29
C TYR A 9 18.04 -19.77 5.25
N GLN A 10 18.10 -20.08 6.55
CA GLN A 10 17.36 -19.34 7.59
C GLN A 10 15.85 -19.20 7.31
N GLY A 11 15.21 -20.24 6.77
CA GLY A 11 13.78 -20.24 6.46
C GLY A 11 13.39 -19.50 5.16
N ASN A 12 14.37 -18.94 4.42
CA ASN A 12 14.12 -18.15 3.21
C ASN A 12 14.71 -18.83 1.97
N GLY A 13 14.04 -19.87 1.47
CA GLY A 13 14.39 -20.50 0.19
C GLY A 13 14.07 -19.59 -1.02
N ILE A 14 14.99 -19.52 -2.00
CA ILE A 14 14.76 -18.72 -3.21
C ILE A 14 14.20 -19.61 -4.32
N SER A 15 12.99 -19.29 -4.80
CA SER A 15 12.42 -20.01 -5.94
C SER A 15 13.31 -19.90 -7.19
N ARG A 16 13.32 -20.94 -8.03
CA ARG A 16 14.05 -20.94 -9.31
C ARG A 16 13.69 -19.74 -10.21
N SER A 17 12.42 -19.34 -10.22
CA SER A 17 11.94 -18.19 -11.00
C SER A 17 12.54 -16.87 -10.53
N THR A 18 12.71 -16.72 -9.21
CA THR A 18 13.35 -15.56 -8.58
C THR A 18 14.84 -15.53 -8.92
N PHE A 19 15.53 -16.66 -8.79
CA PHE A 19 16.94 -16.77 -9.15
C PHE A 19 17.18 -16.46 -10.63
N LYS A 20 16.35 -16.98 -11.54
CA LYS A 20 16.43 -16.68 -12.98
C LYS A 20 16.29 -15.18 -13.25
N ARG A 21 15.32 -14.51 -12.62
CA ARG A 21 15.13 -13.05 -12.74
C ARG A 21 16.32 -12.27 -12.21
N MET A 22 16.91 -12.70 -11.09
CA MET A 22 18.10 -12.07 -10.52
C MET A 22 19.30 -12.16 -11.47
N ILE A 23 19.57 -13.34 -12.01
CA ILE A 23 20.70 -13.59 -12.91
C ILE A 23 20.59 -12.78 -14.21
N ILE A 24 19.39 -12.66 -14.78
CA ILE A 24 19.16 -11.82 -15.97
C ILE A 24 19.58 -10.37 -15.70
N LYS A 25 19.12 -9.80 -14.57
CA LYS A 25 19.49 -8.43 -14.17
C LYS A 25 20.99 -8.29 -13.91
N ALA A 26 21.61 -9.26 -13.25
CA ALA A 26 23.05 -9.24 -12.98
C ALA A 26 23.87 -9.29 -14.27
N LYS A 27 23.41 -10.03 -15.29
CA LYS A 27 24.02 -10.04 -16.63
C LYS A 27 23.86 -8.70 -17.34
N GLU A 28 22.66 -8.10 -17.32
CA GLU A 28 22.40 -6.78 -17.91
C GLU A 28 23.25 -5.67 -17.27
N LEU A 29 23.46 -5.74 -15.96
CA LEU A 29 24.32 -4.81 -15.22
C LEU A 29 25.83 -5.07 -15.41
N GLY A 30 26.21 -6.11 -16.17
CA GLY A 30 27.61 -6.49 -16.37
C GLY A 30 28.31 -7.03 -15.13
N ILE A 31 27.55 -7.45 -14.10
CA ILE A 31 28.08 -8.01 -12.85
C ILE A 31 28.51 -9.46 -13.06
N VAL A 32 27.77 -10.21 -13.88
CA VAL A 32 28.04 -11.64 -14.14
C VAL A 32 28.05 -11.92 -15.63
N THR A 33 29.06 -12.66 -16.09
CA THR A 33 29.12 -13.25 -17.42
C THR A 33 28.80 -14.74 -17.33
N ILE A 34 27.90 -15.22 -18.20
CA ILE A 34 27.45 -16.61 -18.20
C ILE A 34 27.93 -17.27 -19.49
N TYR A 35 28.70 -18.34 -19.36
CA TYR A 35 29.16 -19.17 -20.47
C TYR A 35 28.39 -20.49 -20.48
N GLU A 36 27.72 -20.76 -21.59
CA GLU A 36 27.12 -22.07 -21.83
C GLU A 36 28.24 -23.02 -22.26
N THR A 37 28.35 -24.17 -21.61
CA THR A 37 29.36 -25.16 -21.96
C THR A 37 28.71 -26.31 -22.70
N GLU A 38 29.41 -26.89 -23.67
CA GLU A 38 28.95 -28.01 -24.46
C GLU A 38 29.99 -29.14 -24.42
N ARG A 39 29.52 -30.38 -24.45
CA ARG A 39 30.37 -31.56 -24.61
C ARG A 39 30.80 -31.72 -26.06
N LYS A 40 31.82 -32.55 -26.29
CA LYS A 40 32.30 -32.91 -27.64
C LYS A 40 31.22 -33.48 -28.58
N ASN A 41 30.13 -33.98 -28.02
CA ASN A 41 28.97 -34.51 -28.76
C ASN A 41 27.87 -33.47 -29.04
N GLY A 42 28.10 -32.18 -28.73
CA GLY A 42 27.15 -31.09 -28.94
C GLY A 42 26.03 -31.00 -27.89
N SER A 43 25.99 -31.89 -26.88
CA SER A 43 25.01 -31.75 -25.79
C SER A 43 25.44 -30.65 -24.83
N GLN A 44 24.51 -29.75 -24.49
CA GLN A 44 24.73 -28.71 -23.49
C GLN A 44 25.02 -29.35 -22.11
N THR A 45 26.01 -28.81 -21.42
CA THR A 45 26.36 -29.18 -20.05
C THR A 45 25.94 -28.10 -19.06
N SER A 46 26.80 -27.75 -18.11
CA SER A 46 26.51 -26.76 -17.09
C SER A 46 26.87 -25.35 -17.56
N ASN A 47 26.16 -24.36 -17.05
CA ASN A 47 26.57 -22.97 -17.27
C ASN A 47 27.67 -22.58 -16.28
N LEU A 48 28.71 -21.91 -16.76
CA LEU A 48 29.75 -21.29 -15.94
C LEU A 48 29.38 -19.83 -15.69
N TYR A 49 29.26 -19.45 -14.42
CA TYR A 49 28.96 -18.09 -13.99
C TYR A 49 30.25 -17.42 -13.50
N SER A 50 30.72 -16.42 -14.24
CA SER A 50 31.92 -15.64 -13.91
C SER A 50 31.52 -14.26 -13.40
N PHE A 51 31.91 -13.90 -12.18
CA PHE A 51 31.67 -12.58 -11.62
C PHE A 51 32.71 -11.60 -12.15
N ASN A 52 32.26 -10.55 -12.82
CA ASN A 52 33.13 -9.54 -13.39
C ASN A 52 33.66 -8.62 -12.29
N ARG A 53 34.93 -8.21 -12.41
CA ARG A 53 35.50 -7.19 -11.53
C ARG A 53 34.88 -5.84 -11.85
N PHE A 54 34.62 -5.03 -10.82
CA PHE A 54 34.23 -3.64 -11.03
C PHE A 54 35.38 -2.87 -11.69
N PRO A 55 35.11 -2.02 -12.69
CA PRO A 55 36.14 -1.28 -13.41
C PRO A 55 36.83 -0.19 -12.56
N GLN A 56 36.25 0.19 -11.42
CA GLN A 56 36.84 1.12 -10.45
C GLN A 56 36.75 0.52 -9.05
N SER A 57 37.89 0.40 -8.38
CA SER A 57 38.03 -0.09 -6.99
C SER A 57 37.70 0.97 -5.94
N GLU A 58 37.05 2.07 -6.32
CA GLU A 58 36.71 3.14 -5.40
C GLU A 58 35.22 3.05 -5.02
N PRO A 59 34.88 3.09 -3.72
CA PRO A 59 33.50 3.24 -3.31
C PRO A 59 32.94 4.54 -3.93
N PRO A 60 31.68 4.54 -4.41
CA PRO A 60 31.07 5.75 -4.94
C PRO A 60 31.17 6.87 -3.89
N LYS A 61 31.63 8.06 -4.30
CA LYS A 61 31.60 9.26 -3.45
C LYS A 61 30.19 9.43 -2.88
N ALA A 62 30.08 9.64 -1.56
CA ALA A 62 28.82 9.63 -0.80
C ALA A 62 27.72 10.54 -1.39
N GLU A 63 28.09 11.55 -2.17
CA GLU A 63 27.17 12.55 -2.77
C GLU A 63 26.29 12.03 -3.93
N LYS A 64 26.46 10.79 -4.41
CA LYS A 64 25.60 10.22 -5.45
C LYS A 64 24.81 8.98 -5.01
N LEU A 65 24.48 8.87 -3.74
CA LEU A 65 23.43 7.95 -3.27
C LEU A 65 22.08 8.68 -3.22
N ASN A 66 21.60 9.19 -4.37
CA ASN A 66 20.16 9.42 -4.52
C ASN A 66 19.52 8.05 -4.75
N HIS A 67 19.33 7.30 -3.69
CA HIS A 67 18.45 6.13 -3.75
C HIS A 67 17.08 6.64 -4.21
N PRO A 68 16.51 6.12 -5.30
CA PRO A 68 15.13 6.43 -5.63
C PRO A 68 14.27 6.05 -4.43
N LYS A 69 13.53 7.04 -3.90
CA LYS A 69 12.69 6.90 -2.70
C LYS A 69 11.54 5.90 -2.90
N GLU A 70 11.36 5.43 -4.14
CA GLU A 70 10.32 4.52 -4.58
C GLU A 70 10.91 3.31 -5.31
N THR A 71 10.35 2.14 -5.03
CA THR A 71 10.63 0.92 -5.78
C THR A 71 10.19 1.12 -7.24
N ASN A 72 11.14 1.11 -8.18
CA ASN A 72 10.82 0.94 -9.60
C ASN A 72 10.18 -0.43 -9.78
N ASN A 73 8.85 -0.47 -9.82
CA ASN A 73 8.03 -1.64 -10.13
C ASN A 73 8.29 -2.08 -11.59
N LEU A 74 9.43 -2.71 -11.86
CA LEU A 74 9.75 -3.38 -13.13
C LEU A 74 9.19 -4.81 -13.14
N LEU A 75 7.95 -4.98 -12.67
CA LEU A 75 7.12 -6.14 -12.95
C LEU A 75 6.11 -5.78 -14.04
N LYS A 76 6.61 -5.31 -15.19
CA LYS A 76 5.83 -5.43 -16.43
C LYS A 76 6.05 -6.84 -16.95
N THR A 77 5.34 -7.81 -16.38
CA THR A 77 5.06 -9.05 -17.08
C THR A 77 4.30 -8.69 -18.35
N ASN A 78 4.84 -9.06 -19.51
CA ASN A 78 4.06 -9.15 -20.75
C ASN A 78 3.07 -10.30 -20.57
N ILE A 79 2.04 -10.06 -19.78
CA ILE A 79 0.82 -10.86 -19.82
C ILE A 79 0.28 -10.57 -21.21
N THR A 80 0.41 -11.52 -22.13
CA THR A 80 -0.44 -11.56 -23.32
C THR A 80 -1.86 -11.41 -22.80
N LYS A 81 -2.41 -10.21 -22.97
CA LYS A 81 -3.76 -9.88 -22.52
C LYS A 81 -4.66 -10.80 -23.34
N THR A 82 -5.09 -11.91 -22.73
CA THR A 82 -6.39 -12.50 -23.05
C THR A 82 -7.34 -11.32 -23.11
N THR A 83 -8.04 -11.17 -24.23
CA THR A 83 -8.93 -10.06 -24.58
C THR A 83 -9.75 -9.60 -23.38
N LYS A 84 -9.19 -8.68 -22.59
CA LYS A 84 -9.94 -7.98 -21.55
C LYS A 84 -10.76 -6.99 -22.34
N ARG A 85 -12.05 -7.30 -22.44
CA ARG A 85 -13.12 -6.46 -22.96
C ARG A 85 -12.80 -4.99 -22.61
N ASN A 86 -12.32 -4.23 -23.58
CA ASN A 86 -12.12 -2.78 -23.48
C ASN A 86 -13.50 -2.10 -23.54
N GLU A 87 -14.45 -2.57 -22.74
CA GLU A 87 -15.65 -1.80 -22.52
C GLU A 87 -15.27 -0.67 -21.58
N ALA A 88 -15.45 0.56 -22.07
CA ALA A 88 -15.49 1.72 -21.19
C ALA A 88 -16.34 1.34 -19.97
N PRO A 89 -15.89 1.62 -18.73
CA PRO A 89 -16.70 1.34 -17.56
C PRO A 89 -18.10 1.88 -17.82
N PHE A 90 -19.13 1.02 -17.80
CA PHE A 90 -20.50 1.49 -17.80
C PHE A 90 -20.59 2.48 -16.63
N GLU A 91 -20.74 3.77 -16.94
CA GLU A 91 -21.05 4.80 -15.96
C GLU A 91 -22.44 4.44 -15.43
N LEU A 92 -22.45 3.85 -14.24
CA LEU A 92 -23.67 3.48 -13.55
C LEU A 92 -24.17 4.74 -12.87
N ASP A 93 -25.38 5.18 -13.21
CA ASP A 93 -25.97 6.35 -12.58
C ASP A 93 -26.19 6.14 -11.07
N HIS A 94 -26.33 7.22 -10.31
CA HIS A 94 -26.55 7.25 -8.86
C HIS A 94 -27.72 6.38 -8.38
N THR A 95 -28.64 5.99 -9.27
CA THR A 95 -29.73 5.04 -9.02
C THR A 95 -29.24 3.63 -8.67
N PHE A 96 -28.01 3.26 -9.09
CA PHE A 96 -27.41 1.94 -8.85
C PHE A 96 -26.49 1.88 -7.62
N VAL A 97 -26.50 2.92 -6.78
CA VAL A 97 -25.71 2.97 -5.55
C VAL A 97 -26.24 1.95 -4.53
N SER A 98 -25.34 1.26 -3.83
CA SER A 98 -25.70 0.29 -2.78
C SER A 98 -26.62 0.89 -1.70
N GLU A 99 -27.66 0.15 -1.32
CA GLU A 99 -28.58 0.48 -0.20
C GLU A 99 -27.88 0.62 1.17
N LYS A 100 -26.64 0.14 1.29
CA LYS A 100 -25.83 0.27 2.51
C LYS A 100 -25.36 1.70 2.77
N ILE A 101 -25.51 2.60 1.81
CA ILE A 101 -25.06 3.98 1.88
C ILE A 101 -26.24 4.85 2.33
N PRO A 102 -26.09 5.69 3.37
CA PRO A 102 -27.15 6.57 3.80
C PRO A 102 -27.65 7.47 2.67
N GLN A 103 -28.95 7.44 2.43
CA GLN A 103 -29.56 8.13 1.29
C GLN A 103 -29.33 9.65 1.32
N THR A 104 -29.22 10.23 2.51
CA THR A 104 -28.89 11.65 2.69
C THR A 104 -27.51 12.00 2.13
N PHE A 105 -26.54 11.09 2.28
CA PHE A 105 -25.21 11.26 1.71
C PHE A 105 -25.23 11.10 0.18
N VAL A 106 -25.92 10.07 -0.33
CA VAL A 106 -26.09 9.86 -1.78
C VAL A 106 -26.72 11.08 -2.45
N GLN A 107 -27.80 11.61 -1.88
CA GLN A 107 -28.48 12.81 -2.38
C GLN A 107 -27.56 14.03 -2.42
N LEU A 108 -26.65 14.18 -1.46
CA LEU A 108 -25.69 15.29 -1.45
C LEU A 108 -24.62 15.13 -2.55
N VAL A 109 -24.03 13.94 -2.66
CA VAL A 109 -22.89 13.69 -3.55
C VAL A 109 -23.32 13.66 -5.01
N LYS A 110 -24.51 13.13 -5.32
CA LYS A 110 -25.01 12.99 -6.70
C LYS A 110 -25.09 14.31 -7.48
N TYR A 111 -25.25 15.44 -6.79
CA TYR A 111 -25.27 16.77 -7.44
C TYR A 111 -23.91 17.17 -8.03
N PHE A 112 -22.83 16.52 -7.60
CA PHE A 112 -21.46 16.81 -8.03
C PHE A 112 -20.82 15.64 -8.78
N PHE A 113 -21.19 14.40 -8.44
CA PHE A 113 -20.69 13.18 -9.07
C PHE A 113 -21.87 12.23 -9.31
N SER A 114 -22.25 12.02 -10.57
CA SER A 114 -23.39 11.17 -10.94
C SER A 114 -23.08 9.68 -10.94
N ASP A 115 -21.80 9.31 -11.08
CA ASP A 115 -21.37 7.92 -11.15
C ASP A 115 -21.47 7.23 -9.76
N ALA A 116 -22.16 6.09 -9.74
CA ALA A 116 -22.41 5.29 -8.54
C ALA A 116 -21.11 4.82 -7.90
N LYS A 117 -20.12 4.38 -8.69
CA LYS A 117 -18.83 3.93 -8.16
C LYS A 117 -18.11 5.05 -7.42
N THR A 118 -18.15 6.25 -7.98
CA THR A 118 -17.59 7.45 -7.35
C THR A 118 -18.27 7.75 -6.01
N ILE A 119 -19.61 7.69 -5.95
CA ILE A 119 -20.38 7.88 -4.70
C ILE A 119 -19.99 6.83 -3.66
N GLU A 120 -19.88 5.56 -4.08
CA GLU A 120 -19.47 4.44 -3.22
C GLU A 120 -18.05 4.62 -2.70
N GLU A 121 -17.12 5.11 -3.52
CA GLU A 121 -15.74 5.35 -3.11
C GLU A 121 -15.64 6.45 -2.04
N TYR A 122 -16.42 7.53 -2.16
CA TYR A 122 -16.52 8.54 -1.11
C TYR A 122 -17.06 7.95 0.20
N TRP A 123 -18.10 7.12 0.14
CA TRP A 123 -18.62 6.47 1.35
C TRP A 123 -17.64 5.45 1.93
N HIS A 124 -16.91 4.72 1.08
CA HIS A 124 -15.88 3.80 1.51
C HIS A 124 -14.78 4.51 2.31
N MET A 125 -14.38 5.71 1.90
CA MET A 125 -13.45 6.55 2.67
C MET A 125 -14.01 6.94 4.04
N VAL A 126 -15.33 7.18 4.15
CA VAL A 126 -16.02 7.41 5.44
C VAL A 126 -15.88 6.20 6.34
N GLN A 127 -16.14 5.01 5.82
CA GLN A 127 -16.05 3.76 6.59
C GLN A 127 -14.62 3.48 7.08
N ILE A 128 -13.62 3.66 6.22
CA ILE A 128 -12.21 3.49 6.60
C ILE A 128 -11.82 4.46 7.73
N ALA A 129 -12.21 5.74 7.60
CA ALA A 129 -11.88 6.73 8.62
C ALA A 129 -12.61 6.46 9.94
N ALA A 130 -13.90 6.11 9.88
CA ALA A 130 -14.69 5.80 11.07
C ALA A 130 -14.16 4.56 11.80
N PHE A 131 -13.75 3.52 11.06
CA PHE A 131 -13.11 2.34 11.64
C PHE A 131 -11.79 2.68 12.34
N ARG A 132 -10.95 3.52 11.70
CA ARG A 132 -9.66 3.93 12.25
C ARG A 132 -9.74 4.65 13.59
N PHE A 133 -10.80 5.41 13.82
CA PHE A 133 -11.02 6.17 15.07
C PHE A 133 -12.06 5.53 15.99
N GLU A 134 -12.41 4.27 15.75
CA GLU A 134 -13.41 3.52 16.53
C GLU A 134 -14.82 4.17 16.58
N CYS A 135 -15.08 5.21 15.79
CA CYS A 135 -16.36 5.92 15.72
C CYS A 135 -17.48 5.15 15.00
N HIS A 136 -17.23 3.89 14.62
CA HIS A 136 -18.19 3.03 13.90
C HIS A 136 -19.54 2.85 14.62
N GLN A 137 -19.58 3.02 15.94
CA GLN A 137 -20.80 2.94 16.74
C GLN A 137 -21.63 4.23 16.71
N HIS A 138 -21.03 5.36 16.31
CA HIS A 138 -21.67 6.68 16.23
C HIS A 138 -22.08 7.00 14.78
N THR A 139 -23.02 6.22 14.23
CA THR A 139 -23.40 6.31 12.82
C THR A 139 -23.92 7.69 12.40
N ASP A 140 -24.69 8.35 13.27
CA ASP A 140 -25.24 9.69 13.00
C ASP A 140 -24.17 10.79 13.02
N ASP A 141 -23.24 10.74 13.98
CA ASP A 141 -22.12 11.69 14.05
C ASP A 141 -21.18 11.52 12.85
N VAL A 142 -20.85 10.28 12.50
CA VAL A 142 -20.03 9.95 11.33
C VAL A 142 -20.70 10.45 10.05
N LEU A 143 -21.99 10.23 9.88
CA LEU A 143 -22.77 10.74 8.74
C LEU A 143 -22.76 12.27 8.69
N SER A 144 -22.97 12.94 9.83
CA SER A 144 -22.96 14.39 9.92
C SER A 144 -21.59 14.98 9.55
N ILE A 145 -20.50 14.37 10.05
CA ILE A 145 -19.12 14.77 9.75
C ILE A 145 -18.81 14.51 8.28
N ALA A 146 -19.25 13.39 7.71
CA ALA A 146 -19.07 13.10 6.29
C ALA A 146 -19.75 14.16 5.42
N ILE A 147 -21.00 14.53 5.73
CA ILE A 147 -21.74 15.60 5.01
C ILE A 147 -21.01 16.95 5.13
N GLN A 148 -20.57 17.31 6.34
CA GLN A 148 -19.84 18.57 6.55
C GLN A 148 -18.50 18.60 5.79
N SER A 149 -17.76 17.49 5.82
CA SER A 149 -16.47 17.33 5.14
C SER A 149 -16.64 17.43 3.63
N PHE A 150 -17.69 16.82 3.08
CA PHE A 150 -18.01 16.91 1.67
C PHE A 150 -18.41 18.34 1.27
N LYS A 151 -19.20 19.06 2.08
CA LYS A 151 -19.48 20.49 1.84
C LYS A 151 -18.21 21.34 1.79
N GLN A 152 -17.23 21.06 2.65
CA GLN A 152 -15.93 21.74 2.61
C GLN A 152 -15.13 21.40 1.34
N LEU A 153 -15.13 20.14 0.90
CA LEU A 153 -14.59 19.75 -0.40
C LEU A 153 -15.26 20.55 -1.53
N VAL A 154 -16.60 20.59 -1.57
CA VAL A 154 -17.36 21.35 -2.58
C VAL A 154 -16.99 22.83 -2.59
N ARG A 155 -16.86 23.47 -1.42
CA ARG A 155 -16.38 24.85 -1.32
C ARG A 155 -15.02 24.99 -1.99
N LYS A 156 -14.09 24.07 -1.74
CA LYS A 156 -12.76 24.08 -2.35
C LYS A 156 -12.80 23.89 -3.86
N LEU A 157 -13.64 22.97 -4.37
CA LEU A 157 -13.86 22.78 -5.81
C LEU A 157 -14.38 24.06 -6.45
N LYS A 158 -15.36 24.73 -5.83
CA LYS A 158 -15.95 25.95 -6.38
C LYS A 158 -14.99 27.14 -6.36
N SER A 159 -14.09 27.23 -5.38
CA SER A 159 -13.15 28.34 -5.25
C SER A 159 -11.81 28.13 -5.96
N THR A 160 -11.52 26.95 -6.50
CA THR A 160 -10.21 26.61 -7.09
C THR A 160 -10.37 26.14 -8.54
N LYS A 161 -9.47 26.55 -9.44
CA LYS A 161 -9.52 26.13 -10.86
C LYS A 161 -9.41 24.62 -11.07
N ASN A 162 -8.68 23.91 -10.20
CA ASN A 162 -8.56 22.45 -10.26
C ASN A 162 -8.21 21.86 -8.88
N VAL A 163 -8.93 20.82 -8.47
CA VAL A 163 -8.57 19.96 -7.33
C VAL A 163 -8.18 18.60 -7.91
N ALA A 164 -6.87 18.34 -8.00
CA ALA A 164 -6.36 17.15 -8.71
C ALA A 164 -6.81 15.81 -8.12
N LYS A 165 -7.04 15.74 -6.79
CA LYS A 165 -7.44 14.52 -6.08
C LYS A 165 -8.58 14.78 -5.09
N PRO A 166 -9.82 14.90 -5.56
CA PRO A 166 -10.98 15.25 -4.71
C PRO A 166 -11.22 14.27 -3.56
N ILE A 167 -11.13 12.97 -3.82
CA ILE A 167 -11.32 11.90 -2.82
C ILE A 167 -10.27 11.98 -1.71
N ALA A 168 -8.99 12.12 -2.07
CA ALA A 168 -7.91 12.25 -1.09
C ALA A 168 -8.05 13.53 -0.24
N PHE A 169 -8.47 14.64 -0.85
CA PHE A 169 -8.72 15.89 -0.14
C PHE A 169 -9.89 15.76 0.85
N PHE A 170 -10.99 15.14 0.42
CA PHE A 170 -12.11 14.80 1.28
C PHE A 170 -11.68 13.92 2.46
N PHE A 171 -10.94 12.85 2.18
CA PHE A 171 -10.44 11.94 3.21
C PHE A 171 -9.58 12.65 4.26
N GLY A 172 -8.75 13.62 3.83
CA GLY A 172 -7.96 14.45 4.75
C GLY A 172 -8.82 15.29 5.69
N ILE A 173 -9.85 15.97 5.17
CA ILE A 173 -10.79 16.77 5.98
C ILE A 173 -11.53 15.86 6.98
N LEU A 174 -12.08 14.76 6.46
CA LEU A 174 -12.83 13.77 7.22
C LEU A 174 -12.01 13.19 8.37
N THR A 175 -10.77 12.78 8.10
CA THR A 175 -9.85 12.21 9.09
C THR A 175 -9.57 13.21 10.21
N ASN A 176 -9.35 14.48 9.89
CA ASN A 176 -9.09 15.51 10.91
C ASN A 176 -10.30 15.73 11.82
N LYS A 177 -11.52 15.81 11.24
CA LYS A 177 -12.75 16.00 12.01
C LYS A 177 -13.10 14.79 12.88
N LEU A 178 -12.93 13.58 12.36
CA LEU A 178 -13.15 12.37 13.14
C LEU A 178 -12.12 12.22 14.25
N LYS A 179 -10.85 12.59 14.01
CA LYS A 179 -9.83 12.65 15.06
C LYS A 179 -10.25 13.59 16.19
N GLU A 180 -10.77 14.77 15.88
CA GLU A 180 -11.28 15.70 16.90
C GLU A 180 -12.45 15.12 17.70
N LEU A 181 -13.38 14.43 17.04
CA LEU A 181 -14.49 13.75 17.70
C LEU A 181 -13.98 12.64 18.63
N TYR A 182 -13.06 11.80 18.15
CA TYR A 182 -12.42 10.76 18.94
C TYR A 182 -11.72 11.35 20.18
N LEU A 183 -10.91 12.40 20.00
CA LEU A 183 -10.22 13.07 21.11
C LEU A 183 -11.19 13.65 22.16
N LYS A 184 -12.36 14.14 21.74
CA LYS A 184 -13.39 14.65 22.66
C LYS A 184 -14.13 13.54 23.41
N GLN A 185 -14.19 12.34 22.84
CA GLN A 185 -14.81 11.18 23.46
C GLN A 185 -13.88 10.47 24.45
N LEU A 186 -12.58 10.80 24.43
CA LEU A 186 -11.65 10.33 25.44
C LEU A 186 -11.99 10.95 26.81
N PRO A 187 -12.14 10.16 27.87
CA PRO A 187 -12.34 10.70 29.21
C PRO A 187 -11.12 11.53 29.62
N GLU A 188 -11.34 12.68 30.27
CA GLU A 188 -10.28 13.61 30.72
C GLU A 188 -9.20 12.94 31.60
N ASN A 189 -9.50 11.77 32.19
CA ASN A 189 -8.60 10.98 33.06
C ASN A 189 -8.19 9.61 32.49
N GLY A 190 -8.32 9.38 31.18
CA GLY A 190 -8.05 8.08 30.55
C GLY A 190 -6.59 7.79 30.17
N TYR A 191 -5.64 7.96 31.10
CA TYR A 191 -4.29 7.39 30.95
C TYR A 191 -4.09 6.23 31.93
N GLU A 192 -4.89 5.18 31.81
CA GLU A 192 -4.30 3.85 32.02
C GLU A 192 -3.73 3.43 30.67
N SER A 193 -2.45 3.75 30.47
CA SER A 193 -1.64 3.08 29.46
C SER A 193 -1.75 1.58 29.73
N LYS A 194 -2.60 0.87 28.98
CA LYS A 194 -2.65 -0.59 29.09
C LYS A 194 -1.27 -1.08 28.62
N PRO A 195 -0.50 -1.76 29.48
CA PRO A 195 0.84 -2.19 29.11
C PRO A 195 0.76 -3.08 27.87
N LEU A 196 1.69 -2.85 26.93
CA LEU A 196 1.78 -3.65 25.71
C LEU A 196 2.04 -5.11 26.10
N ARG A 197 1.09 -6.00 25.76
CA ARG A 197 1.17 -7.43 26.05
C ARG A 197 1.96 -8.13 24.94
N TYR A 198 3.13 -8.65 25.29
CA TYR A 198 3.93 -9.48 24.38
C TYR A 198 3.94 -10.93 24.83
N LEU A 199 3.60 -11.84 23.93
CA LEU A 199 3.78 -13.28 24.10
C LEU A 199 5.17 -13.65 23.57
N LEU A 200 6.07 -14.07 24.47
CA LEU A 200 7.35 -14.63 24.07
C LEU A 200 7.14 -16.07 23.56
N GLY A 201 8.04 -16.52 22.68
CA GLY A 201 7.94 -17.84 22.05
C GLY A 201 8.01 -19.04 23.02
N ASN A 202 8.32 -18.81 24.29
CA ASN A 202 8.29 -19.79 25.38
C ASN A 202 6.94 -19.84 26.13
N GLY A 203 5.97 -19.02 25.75
CA GLY A 203 4.64 -18.94 26.37
C GLY A 203 4.52 -17.93 27.52
N GLU A 204 5.60 -17.23 27.87
CA GLU A 204 5.57 -16.20 28.90
C GLU A 204 4.98 -14.89 28.35
N VAL A 205 4.22 -14.20 29.20
CA VAL A 205 3.58 -12.91 28.88
C VAL A 205 4.34 -11.80 29.60
N MET A 206 4.91 -10.87 28.83
CA MET A 206 5.57 -9.68 29.37
C MET A 206 4.67 -8.45 29.20
N TYR A 207 4.63 -7.63 30.25
CA TYR A 207 3.97 -6.33 30.29
C TYR A 207 5.05 -5.26 30.41
N TYR A 208 5.20 -4.41 29.38
CA TYR A 208 6.06 -3.23 29.48
C TYR A 208 5.21 -2.00 29.77
N ASP A 209 5.43 -1.40 30.94
CA ASP A 209 4.99 -0.05 31.27
C ASP A 209 6.21 0.89 31.19
N TRP A 210 6.21 1.77 30.21
CA TRP A 210 7.32 2.67 29.91
C TRP A 210 7.34 3.90 30.82
N MET A 211 6.32 4.07 31.69
CA MET A 211 6.18 5.18 32.63
C MET A 211 6.65 4.85 34.05
N HIS A 212 7.01 3.60 34.35
CA HIS A 212 7.54 3.19 35.65
C HIS A 212 8.91 2.52 35.50
N TRP A 213 9.94 3.33 35.30
CA TRP A 213 11.30 2.93 35.67
C TRP A 213 11.48 3.34 37.13
N GLU A 214 11.44 2.37 38.05
CA GLU A 214 11.76 2.60 39.46
C GLU A 214 13.25 3.00 39.60
N GLU A 215 13.50 4.05 40.39
CA GLU A 215 14.82 4.43 40.92
C GLU A 215 15.24 3.51 42.07
#